data_AF-A0A7J8QBA5-F1
#
_entry.id   AF-A0A7J8QBA5-F1
#
_cell.length_a   1.000
_cell.length_b   1.000
_cell.length_c   1.000
_cell.angle_alpha   90.00
_cell.angle_beta   90.00
_cell.angle_gamma   90.00
#
_symmetry.space_group_name_H-M   'P 1'
#
loop_
_entity.id
_entity.type
_entity.pdbx_description
1 polymer ?
#
loop_
_entity_poly.entity_id
_entity_poly.type
_entity_poly.pdbx_seq_one_letter_code
_entity_poly.pdbx_strand_id
1 'polypeptide(L)'
;WIFTVGAASHDRVYSNSIILGNNVTIPGVGLAPGTCSNEMYTLISAVHALSNETTLANDMYAGECQDPSNFDREFIQGNLLICSYSIRFVLGLSTVKRALQTAKNLSAAGVVFCMDPFVIGFQLNPTPLNMPGIIIPSTNDSKILLQYYNSSLERDGFTKKIVRFGAVASISGGLEANYSVSAPKVMYYSARGPDPEDGFLDNADIMKPNLVAPGNSIWAAWSTLGMESVEFQGESFAMMSGTSMAAPHIAGLAALIKQKFPHFSPAAIASALSTTASLYDKNGSPIMAQRAYTNPDLNQSPATPFDMGNGFVNASSALDPGLIFESTYEDYMSFLCGINGSIPIVFNHTGQNCQLYNSTVTAADLNLPSITIARLNRSQTVGRSLTNIAGNESYRVDWTAPFGVSMNVTPAHFFIAMGEKQVLNITFNAMTNDSTASFGRIGLVGNGGHNLNIPLSVIVKLY
;
A
#
# COMPACT_ATOMS: atom_id res chain seq x y z
N TRP A 1 -3.51 -21.60 -3.57
CA TRP A 1 -4.98 -21.45 -3.60
C TRP A 1 -5.50 -20.16 -2.99
N ILE A 2 -4.84 -19.53 -1.99
CA ILE A 2 -5.28 -18.23 -1.46
C ILE A 2 -5.04 -17.12 -2.48
N PHE A 3 -6.04 -16.25 -2.68
CA PHE A 3 -5.92 -15.05 -3.50
C PHE A 3 -5.38 -13.89 -2.66
N THR A 4 -4.11 -13.52 -2.84
CA THR A 4 -3.45 -12.51 -2.02
C THR A 4 -3.50 -11.12 -2.64
N VAL A 5 -3.74 -10.11 -1.82
CA VAL A 5 -4.00 -8.74 -2.26
C VAL A 5 -2.96 -7.80 -1.65
N GLY A 6 -2.20 -7.13 -2.49
CA GLY A 6 -1.33 -6.03 -2.09
C GLY A 6 -2.09 -4.70 -1.96
N ALA A 7 -1.50 -3.73 -1.28
CA ALA A 7 -2.10 -2.43 -1.04
C ALA A 7 -1.54 -1.37 -2.00
N ALA A 8 -2.43 -0.67 -2.69
CA ALA A 8 -2.12 0.50 -3.49
C ALA A 8 -2.94 1.72 -3.04
N SER A 9 -2.46 2.91 -3.39
CA SER A 9 -3.22 4.15 -3.21
C SER A 9 -4.41 4.22 -4.14
N HIS A 10 -5.44 4.96 -3.73
CA HIS A 10 -6.41 5.55 -4.64
C HIS A 10 -5.97 6.97 -5.01
N ASP A 11 -6.71 7.64 -5.88
CA ASP A 11 -6.44 9.00 -6.34
C ASP A 11 -6.81 10.09 -5.33
N ARG A 12 -7.76 9.84 -4.43
CA ARG A 12 -8.15 10.82 -3.41
C ARG A 12 -7.00 11.16 -2.45
N VAL A 13 -6.71 12.45 -2.33
CA VAL A 13 -5.69 13.04 -1.45
C VAL A 13 -6.33 14.20 -0.69
N TYR A 14 -5.97 14.38 0.58
CA TYR A 14 -6.35 15.55 1.38
C TYR A 14 -5.12 16.41 1.58
N SER A 15 -4.99 17.47 0.77
CA SER A 15 -3.84 18.36 0.84
C SER A 15 -3.95 19.24 2.09
N ASN A 16 -2.99 19.12 2.99
CA ASN A 16 -2.84 19.97 4.16
C ASN A 16 -1.43 20.59 4.13
N SER A 17 -1.30 21.86 4.51
CA SER A 17 -0.02 22.57 4.50
C SER A 17 0.01 23.68 5.54
N ILE A 18 1.20 23.99 6.04
CA ILE A 18 1.46 25.15 6.89
C ILE A 18 2.34 26.14 6.15
N ILE A 19 1.90 27.39 6.11
CA ILE A 19 2.60 28.50 5.46
C ILE A 19 3.22 29.33 6.57
N LEU A 20 4.55 29.41 6.57
CA LEU A 20 5.33 30.14 7.56
C LEU A 20 5.47 31.63 7.17
N GLY A 21 5.69 32.51 8.14
CA GLY A 21 5.87 33.95 7.90
C GLY A 21 7.06 34.33 7.02
N ASN A 22 7.98 33.40 6.76
CA ASN A 22 9.06 33.54 5.80
C ASN A 22 8.73 32.99 4.39
N ASN A 23 7.44 32.78 4.09
CA ASN A 23 6.90 32.22 2.83
C ASN A 23 7.32 30.78 2.51
N VAL A 24 7.87 30.05 3.47
CA VAL A 24 8.09 28.60 3.31
C VAL A 24 6.78 27.87 3.54
N THR A 25 6.38 27.03 2.59
CA THR A 25 5.23 26.13 2.73
C THR A 25 5.71 24.72 3.04
N ILE A 26 5.23 24.16 4.14
CA ILE A 26 5.52 22.80 4.55
C ILE A 26 4.27 21.93 4.32
N PRO A 27 4.37 20.86 3.53
CA PRO A 27 3.26 19.92 3.38
C PRO A 27 3.06 19.10 4.66
N GLY A 28 1.82 18.72 4.92
CA GLY A 28 1.47 17.83 6.01
C GLY A 28 0.31 16.91 5.64
N VAL A 29 -0.10 16.14 6.64
CA VAL A 29 -1.22 15.22 6.61
C VAL A 29 -2.18 15.56 7.75
N GLY A 30 -3.29 14.83 7.82
CA GLY A 30 -4.36 15.04 8.78
C GLY A 30 -5.61 15.61 8.12
N LEU A 31 -6.76 15.28 8.71
CA LEU A 31 -8.07 15.65 8.20
C LEU A 31 -8.63 16.73 9.13
N ALA A 32 -8.24 17.96 8.85
CA ALA A 32 -8.44 19.08 9.76
C ALA A 32 -8.83 20.34 8.99
N PRO A 33 -9.62 21.25 9.57
CA PRO A 33 -9.82 22.56 8.98
C PRO A 33 -8.51 23.36 8.94
N GLY A 34 -8.41 24.29 8.00
CA GLY A 34 -7.38 25.34 8.06
C GLY A 34 -7.68 26.38 9.14
N THR A 35 -6.72 27.27 9.39
CA THR A 35 -6.96 28.50 10.15
C THR A 35 -7.76 29.51 9.29
N CYS A 36 -8.22 30.62 9.89
CA CYS A 36 -8.91 31.68 9.14
C CYS A 36 -8.05 32.16 7.96
N SER A 37 -8.69 32.36 6.80
CA SER A 37 -8.02 32.81 5.58
C SER A 37 -7.38 34.18 5.79
N ASN A 38 -6.11 34.33 5.41
CA ASN A 38 -5.30 35.56 5.47
C ASN A 38 -4.87 36.02 6.87
N GLU A 39 -5.07 35.21 7.91
CA GLU A 39 -4.55 35.49 9.25
C GLU A 39 -3.33 34.63 9.56
N MET A 40 -2.31 35.27 10.13
CA MET A 40 -1.11 34.61 10.63
C MET A 40 -1.17 34.54 12.15
N TYR A 41 -0.91 33.37 12.69
CA TYR A 41 -0.97 33.08 14.11
C TYR A 41 0.43 32.87 14.64
N THR A 42 0.72 33.37 15.85
CA THR A 42 2.03 33.12 16.47
C THR A 42 2.22 31.63 16.72
N LEU A 43 3.40 31.11 16.40
CA LEU A 43 3.79 29.75 16.73
C LEU A 43 4.39 29.72 18.13
N ILE A 44 3.92 28.79 18.95
CA ILE A 44 4.38 28.60 20.33
C ILE A 44 4.73 27.12 20.51
N SER A 45 6.00 26.82 20.80
CA SER A 45 6.39 25.45 21.14
C SER A 45 5.99 25.10 22.56
N ALA A 46 5.44 23.90 22.75
CA ALA A 46 5.02 23.38 24.05
C ALA A 46 6.11 23.55 25.13
N VAL A 47 7.37 23.26 24.80
CA VAL A 47 8.50 23.37 25.75
C VAL A 47 8.82 24.80 26.18
N HIS A 48 8.45 25.80 25.38
CA HIS A 48 8.63 27.22 25.72
C HIS A 48 7.38 27.86 26.35
N ALA A 49 6.29 27.11 26.48
CA ALA A 49 5.06 27.56 27.12
C ALA A 49 4.86 26.96 28.52
N LEU A 50 5.89 26.33 29.10
CA LEU A 50 5.80 25.68 30.41
C LEU A 50 5.69 26.71 31.55
N SER A 51 4.82 26.44 32.51
CA SER A 51 4.61 27.30 33.69
C SER A 51 5.77 27.25 34.70
N ASN A 52 6.58 26.18 34.69
CA ASN A 52 7.77 26.00 35.52
C ASN A 52 8.98 25.58 34.68
N GLU A 53 10.01 26.43 34.60
CA GLU A 53 11.21 26.22 33.77
C GLU A 53 12.16 25.11 34.30
N THR A 54 12.05 24.68 35.56
CA THR A 54 13.15 23.98 36.26
C THR A 54 13.10 22.45 36.28
N THR A 55 11.99 21.79 35.91
CA THR A 55 11.87 20.32 36.00
C THR A 55 11.34 19.60 34.76
N LEU A 56 10.71 20.30 33.81
CA LEU A 56 9.99 19.68 32.69
C LEU A 56 10.55 20.01 31.29
N ALA A 57 11.58 20.86 31.19
CA ALA A 57 12.10 21.34 29.90
C ALA A 57 12.67 20.23 28.98
N ASN A 58 13.01 19.07 29.54
CA ASN A 58 13.45 17.87 28.81
C ASN A 58 12.45 16.71 28.87
N ASP A 59 11.23 16.93 29.39
CA ASP A 59 10.22 15.89 29.42
C ASP A 59 9.57 15.76 28.03
N MET A 60 9.85 14.64 27.37
CA MET A 60 9.23 14.29 26.09
C MET A 60 7.69 14.36 26.19
N TYR A 61 7.11 14.04 27.35
CA TYR A 61 5.67 14.13 27.59
C TYR A 61 5.13 15.57 27.54
N ALA A 62 5.92 16.53 27.98
CA ALA A 62 5.56 17.95 27.92
C ALA A 62 5.60 18.47 26.48
N GLY A 63 6.59 18.06 25.69
CA GLY A 63 6.66 18.37 24.25
C GLY A 63 5.45 17.84 23.45
N GLU A 64 4.88 16.73 23.90
CA GLU A 64 3.76 16.05 23.24
C GLU A 64 2.37 16.62 23.58
N CYS A 65 2.30 17.71 24.35
CA CYS A 65 1.05 18.42 24.71
C CYS A 65 0.01 17.55 25.43
N GLN A 66 0.42 16.60 26.26
CA GLN A 66 -0.51 15.61 26.83
C GLN A 66 -1.23 16.05 28.10
N ASP A 67 -0.83 17.16 28.73
CA ASP A 67 -1.43 17.67 29.97
C ASP A 67 -1.47 19.21 29.99
N PRO A 68 -2.66 19.85 30.05
CA PRO A 68 -2.80 21.30 30.05
C PRO A 68 -2.24 21.99 31.29
N SER A 69 -2.11 21.29 32.42
CA SER A 69 -1.69 21.90 33.69
C SER A 69 -0.22 22.35 33.70
N ASN A 70 0.58 21.81 32.78
CA ASN A 70 1.99 22.15 32.63
C ASN A 70 2.24 23.47 31.88
N PHE A 71 1.22 24.04 31.22
CA PHE A 71 1.41 25.18 30.32
C PHE A 71 0.82 26.47 30.88
N ASP A 72 1.47 27.58 30.57
CA ASP A 72 0.92 28.91 30.74
C ASP A 72 -0.05 29.23 29.60
N ARG A 73 -1.32 29.42 29.97
CA ARG A 73 -2.39 29.72 29.02
C ARG A 73 -2.17 31.04 28.29
N GLU A 74 -1.53 32.03 28.91
CA GLU A 74 -1.34 33.36 28.31
C GLU A 74 -0.47 33.31 27.05
N PHE A 75 0.48 32.38 26.98
CA PHE A 75 1.28 32.20 25.77
C PHE A 75 0.51 31.52 24.64
N ILE A 76 -0.40 30.60 24.97
CA ILE A 76 -1.02 29.69 24.00
C ILE A 76 -2.36 30.20 23.48
N GLN A 77 -3.11 30.94 24.29
CA GLN A 77 -4.45 31.41 23.92
C GLN A 77 -4.42 32.24 22.63
N GLY A 78 -5.19 31.82 21.63
CA GLY A 78 -5.26 32.48 20.32
C GLY A 78 -4.06 32.21 19.40
N ASN A 79 -3.11 31.36 19.78
CA ASN A 79 -1.90 31.05 19.01
C ASN A 79 -1.87 29.58 18.54
N LEU A 80 -0.96 29.25 17.63
CA LEU A 80 -0.72 27.88 17.18
C LEU A 80 0.25 27.17 18.12
N LEU A 81 -0.19 26.05 18.70
CA LEU A 81 0.63 25.23 19.59
C LEU A 81 1.40 24.17 18.80
N ILE A 82 2.74 24.20 18.86
CA ILE A 82 3.60 23.16 18.30
C ILE A 82 3.77 22.05 19.32
N CYS A 83 3.35 20.84 18.95
CA CYS A 83 3.48 19.62 19.73
C CYS A 83 4.43 18.66 19.00
N SER A 84 5.40 18.10 19.69
CA SER A 84 6.18 16.99 19.14
C SER A 84 5.37 15.70 19.18
N TYR A 85 5.73 14.73 18.34
CA TYR A 85 5.28 13.35 18.52
C TYR A 85 6.46 12.40 18.46
N SER A 86 6.45 11.40 19.35
CA SER A 86 7.52 10.42 19.53
C SER A 86 7.03 8.97 19.49
N ILE A 87 7.93 8.03 19.79
CA ILE A 87 7.60 6.60 20.01
C ILE A 87 6.49 6.38 21.04
N ARG A 88 6.24 7.34 21.95
CA ARG A 88 5.14 7.26 22.93
C ARG A 88 3.76 7.21 22.27
N PHE A 89 3.60 7.77 21.07
CA PHE A 89 2.36 7.62 20.30
C PHE A 89 2.17 6.18 19.83
N VAL A 90 3.25 5.51 19.42
CA VAL A 90 3.25 4.09 19.03
C VAL A 90 2.92 3.18 20.21
N LEU A 91 3.48 3.50 21.39
CA LEU A 91 3.24 2.75 22.62
C LEU A 91 1.88 3.05 23.27
N GLY A 92 1.06 3.95 22.70
CA GLY A 92 -0.21 4.37 23.27
C GLY A 92 -0.09 5.21 24.56
N LEU A 93 1.12 5.66 24.91
CA LEU A 93 1.38 6.51 26.08
C LEU A 93 1.02 7.98 25.80
N SER A 94 0.90 8.37 24.54
CA SER A 94 0.53 9.72 24.09
C SER A 94 -0.37 9.62 22.88
N THR A 95 -1.30 10.56 22.75
CA THR A 95 -2.36 10.46 21.73
C THR A 95 -2.66 11.82 21.12
N VAL A 96 -3.03 11.82 19.84
CA VAL A 96 -3.50 13.02 19.14
C VAL A 96 -4.73 13.60 19.84
N LYS A 97 -5.66 12.74 20.26
CA LYS A 97 -6.89 13.13 20.96
C LYS A 97 -6.61 13.92 22.25
N ARG A 98 -5.68 13.45 23.10
CA ARG A 98 -5.27 14.17 24.31
C ARG A 98 -4.60 15.50 23.99
N ALA A 99 -3.70 15.53 23.00
CA ALA A 99 -3.05 16.78 22.57
C ALA A 99 -4.07 17.82 22.07
N LEU A 100 -5.08 17.39 21.30
CA LEU A 100 -6.18 18.26 20.88
C LEU A 100 -7.01 18.76 22.07
N GLN A 101 -7.28 17.91 23.06
CA GLN A 101 -8.00 18.32 24.27
C GLN A 101 -7.20 19.34 25.09
N THR A 102 -5.88 19.15 25.23
CA THR A 102 -4.98 20.12 25.85
C THR A 102 -5.03 21.46 25.14
N ALA A 103 -4.87 21.47 23.81
CA ALA A 103 -4.91 22.69 23.01
C ALA A 103 -6.26 23.43 23.14
N LYS A 104 -7.37 22.70 23.18
CA LYS A 104 -8.71 23.26 23.44
C LYS A 104 -8.82 23.88 24.82
N ASN A 105 -8.36 23.19 25.87
CA ASN A 105 -8.38 23.71 27.24
C ASN A 105 -7.55 25.00 27.38
N LEU A 106 -6.47 25.13 26.60
CA LEU A 106 -5.61 26.30 26.55
C LEU A 106 -6.10 27.38 25.58
N SER A 107 -7.23 27.17 24.89
CA SER A 107 -7.79 28.09 23.89
C SER A 107 -6.84 28.39 22.74
N ALA A 108 -6.03 27.41 22.32
CA ALA A 108 -5.17 27.52 21.15
C ALA A 108 -6.00 27.69 19.87
N ALA A 109 -5.48 28.46 18.91
CA ALA A 109 -6.10 28.63 17.59
C ALA A 109 -5.98 27.36 16.72
N GLY A 110 -4.96 26.53 16.97
CA GLY A 110 -4.70 25.32 16.22
C GLY A 110 -3.48 24.56 16.76
N VAL A 111 -3.23 23.37 16.20
CA VAL A 111 -2.12 22.49 16.63
C VAL A 111 -1.25 22.08 15.45
N VAL A 112 0.06 22.16 15.64
CA VAL A 112 1.07 21.72 14.67
C VAL A 112 1.82 20.54 15.26
N PHE A 113 1.60 19.34 14.74
CA PHE A 113 2.37 18.15 15.14
C PHE A 113 3.62 18.04 14.29
N CYS A 114 4.80 18.08 14.91
CA CYS A 114 6.08 17.87 14.24
C CYS A 114 6.78 16.63 14.79
N MET A 115 7.48 15.92 13.91
CA MET A 115 8.20 14.70 14.29
C MET A 115 9.41 15.06 15.15
N ASP A 116 9.55 14.38 16.29
CA ASP A 116 10.78 14.49 17.06
C ASP A 116 11.96 13.92 16.25
N PRO A 117 13.11 14.64 16.17
CA PRO A 117 14.24 14.26 15.33
C PRO A 117 14.91 12.94 15.72
N PHE A 118 14.65 12.41 16.92
CA PHE A 118 15.17 11.12 17.39
C PHE A 118 14.28 9.93 16.99
N VAL A 119 13.14 10.17 16.37
CA VAL A 119 12.23 9.13 15.89
C VAL A 119 12.59 8.76 14.46
N ILE A 120 12.77 7.47 14.20
CA ILE A 120 12.99 6.93 12.84
C ILE A 120 11.91 5.88 12.59
N GLY A 121 11.25 5.96 11.42
CA GLY A 121 10.38 4.88 10.92
C GLY A 121 8.93 4.91 11.40
N PHE A 122 8.47 5.95 12.11
CA PHE A 122 7.06 6.11 12.48
C PHE A 122 6.46 7.39 11.89
N GLN A 123 5.33 7.28 11.22
CA GLN A 123 4.52 8.42 10.76
C GLN A 123 3.13 8.28 11.35
N LEU A 124 2.60 9.36 11.90
CA LEU A 124 1.20 9.40 12.30
C LEU A 124 0.34 9.28 11.04
N ASN A 125 -0.65 8.39 11.10
CA ASN A 125 -1.64 8.28 10.04
C ASN A 125 -2.45 9.59 9.95
N PRO A 126 -3.04 9.91 8.79
CA PRO A 126 -3.97 11.02 8.68
C PRO A 126 -5.17 10.82 9.61
N THR A 127 -5.16 11.52 10.75
CA THR A 127 -6.23 11.47 11.76
C THR A 127 -7.16 12.69 11.62
N PRO A 128 -8.47 12.53 11.82
CA PRO A 128 -9.40 13.65 12.00
C PRO A 128 -9.00 14.56 13.17
N LEU A 129 -8.87 15.87 12.91
CA LEU A 129 -8.66 16.88 13.94
C LEU A 129 -9.89 17.81 13.99
N ASN A 130 -10.46 17.97 15.18
CA ASN A 130 -11.67 18.76 15.42
C ASN A 130 -11.37 20.23 15.80
N MET A 131 -10.25 20.74 15.30
CA MET A 131 -9.79 22.14 15.34
C MET A 131 -8.72 22.33 14.25
N PRO A 132 -8.33 23.57 13.92
CA PRO A 132 -7.28 23.77 12.93
C PRO A 132 -6.00 23.03 13.29
N GLY A 133 -5.44 22.28 12.33
CA GLY A 133 -4.26 21.50 12.64
C GLY A 133 -3.58 20.82 11.46
N ILE A 134 -2.33 20.44 11.69
CA ILE A 134 -1.50 19.77 10.70
C ILE A 134 -0.56 18.78 11.37
N ILE A 135 -0.33 17.65 10.72
CA ILE A 135 0.68 16.67 11.09
C ILE A 135 1.78 16.71 10.03
N ILE A 136 3.03 16.96 10.43
CA ILE A 136 4.17 16.97 9.52
C ILE A 136 4.86 15.59 9.60
N PRO A 137 4.66 14.70 8.61
CA PRO A 137 5.16 13.32 8.68
C PRO A 137 6.65 13.19 8.34
N SER A 138 7.28 14.29 7.91
CA SER A 138 8.65 14.35 7.41
C SER A 138 9.58 14.90 8.49
N THR A 139 10.65 14.16 8.77
CA THR A 139 11.69 14.61 9.72
C THR A 139 12.43 15.83 9.19
N ASN A 140 12.64 15.94 7.89
CA ASN A 140 13.29 17.09 7.27
C ASN A 140 12.41 18.35 7.39
N ASP A 141 11.12 18.22 7.10
CA ASP A 141 10.21 19.35 7.16
C ASP A 141 9.95 19.78 8.62
N SER A 142 9.91 18.83 9.54
CA SER A 142 9.88 19.11 10.99
C SER A 142 11.12 19.90 11.43
N LYS A 143 12.31 19.57 10.92
CA LYS A 143 13.54 20.35 11.19
C LYS A 143 13.45 21.77 10.63
N ILE A 144 12.91 21.95 9.42
CA ILE A 144 12.71 23.27 8.81
C ILE A 144 11.79 24.12 9.70
N LEU A 145 10.65 23.57 10.13
CA LEU A 145 9.73 24.26 11.05
C LEU A 145 10.42 24.68 12.34
N LEU A 146 11.12 23.75 13.00
CA LEU A 146 11.76 23.99 14.29
C LEU A 146 12.92 24.98 14.18
N GLN A 147 13.68 24.96 13.08
CA GLN A 147 14.74 25.94 12.81
C GLN A 147 14.15 27.34 12.61
N TYR A 148 13.08 27.48 11.84
CA TYR A 148 12.36 28.75 11.66
C TYR A 148 11.82 29.28 12.99
N TYR A 149 11.18 28.41 13.79
CA TYR A 149 10.67 28.79 15.11
C TYR A 149 11.80 29.31 16.01
N ASN A 150 12.90 28.55 16.13
CA ASN A 150 14.01 28.91 17.01
C ASN A 150 14.76 30.18 16.58
N SER A 151 14.93 30.40 15.27
CA SER A 151 15.58 31.62 14.76
C SER A 151 14.71 32.87 14.92
N SER A 152 13.41 32.70 15.14
CA SER A 152 12.45 33.79 15.34
C SER A 152 12.20 34.10 16.84
N LEU A 153 12.93 33.48 17.76
CA LEU A 153 12.84 33.78 19.19
C LEU A 153 13.70 34.98 19.54
N GLU A 154 13.07 36.01 20.14
CA GLU A 154 13.80 37.11 20.74
C GLU A 154 14.09 36.76 22.21
N ARG A 155 15.36 36.78 22.59
CA ARG A 155 15.82 36.46 23.95
C ARG A 155 16.54 37.64 24.57
N ASP A 156 16.30 37.84 25.85
CA ASP A 156 17.04 38.83 26.62
C ASP A 156 18.54 38.50 26.64
N GLY A 157 19.37 39.53 26.43
CA GLY A 157 20.81 39.37 26.23
C GLY A 157 21.51 38.73 27.43
N PHE A 158 21.01 38.99 28.64
CA PHE A 158 21.61 38.59 29.91
C PHE A 158 20.98 37.31 30.47
N THR A 159 19.66 37.28 30.63
CA THR A 159 18.93 36.17 31.25
C THR A 159 18.67 35.00 30.30
N LYS A 160 18.83 35.22 28.98
CA LYS A 160 18.49 34.27 27.90
C LYS A 160 17.03 33.82 27.87
N LYS A 161 16.17 34.44 28.69
CA LYS A 161 14.73 34.22 28.69
C LYS A 161 14.11 34.74 27.40
N ILE A 162 13.08 34.05 26.93
CA ILE A 162 12.33 34.46 25.75
C ILE A 162 11.50 35.68 26.14
N VAL A 163 11.66 36.78 25.40
CA VAL A 163 10.89 38.01 25.60
C VAL A 163 9.79 38.17 24.56
N ARG A 164 9.95 37.55 23.39
CA ARG A 164 8.95 37.58 22.32
C ARG A 164 9.07 36.37 21.40
N PHE A 165 7.91 35.88 20.96
CA PHE A 165 7.76 34.87 19.93
C PHE A 165 7.51 35.56 18.58
N GLY A 166 8.49 35.53 17.67
CA GLY A 166 8.39 36.20 16.36
C GLY A 166 7.93 35.28 15.22
N ALA A 167 7.91 33.97 15.43
CA ALA A 167 7.47 33.00 14.42
C ALA A 167 5.95 33.05 14.27
N VAL A 168 5.47 33.12 13.02
CA VAL A 168 4.05 33.12 12.69
C VAL A 168 3.76 32.13 11.57
N ALA A 169 2.55 31.58 11.54
CA ALA A 169 2.12 30.66 10.49
C ALA A 169 0.59 30.65 10.30
N SER A 170 0.15 30.13 9.16
CA SER A 170 -1.24 29.81 8.87
C SER A 170 -1.35 28.37 8.36
N ILE A 171 -2.41 27.65 8.73
CA ILE A 171 -2.67 26.29 8.25
C ILE A 171 -3.72 26.34 7.14
N SER A 172 -3.48 25.62 6.05
CA SER A 172 -4.34 25.62 4.85
C SER A 172 -4.66 24.20 4.40
N GLY A 173 -5.93 23.98 4.03
CA GLY A 173 -6.42 22.73 3.46
C GLY A 173 -6.89 21.72 4.52
N GLY A 174 -6.87 20.44 4.16
CA GLY A 174 -7.08 19.30 5.06
C GLY A 174 -8.46 18.63 5.02
N LEU A 175 -9.53 19.33 4.61
CA LEU A 175 -10.89 18.75 4.53
C LEU A 175 -11.37 18.52 3.10
N GLU A 176 -10.90 19.31 2.15
CA GLU A 176 -11.28 19.17 0.74
C GLU A 176 -10.43 18.08 0.07
N ALA A 177 -11.14 17.13 -0.54
CA ALA A 177 -10.51 16.09 -1.32
C ALA A 177 -10.04 16.65 -2.67
N ASN A 178 -8.80 16.34 -3.04
CA ASN A 178 -8.26 16.51 -4.37
C ASN A 178 -7.92 15.13 -4.97
N TYR A 179 -7.76 15.06 -6.29
CA TYR A 179 -7.55 13.79 -7.00
C TYR A 179 -6.20 13.79 -7.72
N SER A 180 -5.32 12.89 -7.29
CA SER A 180 -4.01 12.68 -7.91
C SER A 180 -4.17 11.92 -9.22
N VAL A 181 -3.57 12.47 -10.27
CA VAL A 181 -3.44 11.82 -11.58
C VAL A 181 -2.36 10.73 -11.62
N SER A 182 -1.52 10.65 -10.58
CA SER A 182 -0.41 9.68 -10.45
C SER A 182 -0.79 8.41 -9.68
N ALA A 183 -2.08 8.20 -9.43
CA ALA A 183 -2.60 7.01 -8.75
C ALA A 183 -3.04 5.94 -9.76
N PRO A 184 -2.95 4.64 -9.41
CA PRO A 184 -2.54 4.11 -8.12
C PRO A 184 -1.02 3.95 -8.01
N LYS A 185 -0.51 3.93 -6.78
CA LYS A 185 0.88 3.61 -6.43
C LYS A 185 0.89 2.48 -5.42
N VAL A 186 1.77 1.49 -5.58
CA VAL A 186 1.92 0.42 -4.57
C VAL A 186 2.55 1.00 -3.31
N MET A 187 1.90 0.80 -2.17
CA MET A 187 2.29 1.43 -0.90
C MET A 187 3.50 0.77 -0.28
N TYR A 188 4.39 1.54 0.34
CA TYR A 188 5.65 1.03 0.90
C TYR A 188 5.47 -0.10 1.94
N TYR A 189 4.35 -0.09 2.67
CA TYR A 189 4.02 -1.12 3.67
C TYR A 189 3.38 -2.38 3.06
N SER A 190 3.03 -2.37 1.77
CA SER A 190 2.54 -3.58 1.10
C SER A 190 3.68 -4.60 1.04
N ALA A 191 3.45 -5.80 1.57
CA ALA A 191 4.40 -6.90 1.46
C ALA A 191 4.67 -7.24 -0.02
N ARG A 192 5.89 -7.68 -0.31
CA ARG A 192 6.39 -7.97 -1.66
C ARG A 192 6.70 -9.45 -1.79
N GLY A 193 6.53 -10.00 -2.98
CA GLY A 193 7.01 -11.34 -3.30
C GLY A 193 8.54 -11.42 -3.39
N PRO A 194 9.09 -12.59 -3.73
CA PRO A 194 8.39 -13.84 -4.09
C PRO A 194 7.72 -14.54 -2.90
N ASP A 195 6.88 -15.54 -3.21
CA ASP A 195 6.33 -16.48 -2.21
C ASP A 195 7.46 -17.41 -1.73
N PRO A 196 7.69 -17.59 -0.43
CA PRO A 196 8.57 -18.66 0.05
C PRO A 196 7.92 -20.03 -0.24
N GLU A 197 8.67 -20.97 -0.82
CA GLU A 197 8.25 -22.31 -1.24
C GLU A 197 7.79 -23.14 -0.05
N ASP A 198 8.53 -23.09 1.06
CA ASP A 198 8.26 -23.83 2.29
C ASP A 198 9.02 -23.24 3.50
N GLY A 199 9.21 -24.04 4.56
CA GLY A 199 9.96 -23.65 5.76
C GLY A 199 11.46 -23.38 5.56
N PHE A 200 12.02 -23.67 4.38
CA PHE A 200 13.43 -23.43 4.03
C PHE A 200 13.66 -22.08 3.32
N LEU A 201 12.61 -21.27 3.12
CA LEU A 201 12.67 -19.92 2.51
C LEU A 201 13.24 -19.87 1.08
N ASP A 202 13.28 -21.00 0.37
CA ASP A 202 13.51 -20.99 -1.08
C ASP A 202 12.32 -20.31 -1.80
N ASN A 203 12.53 -19.78 -3.01
CA ASN A 203 11.47 -19.09 -3.74
C ASN A 203 10.54 -20.10 -4.42
N ALA A 204 9.23 -19.98 -4.23
CA ALA A 204 8.25 -20.82 -4.91
C ALA A 204 8.09 -20.43 -6.38
N ASP A 205 7.73 -21.40 -7.23
CA ASP A 205 7.28 -21.15 -8.61
C ASP A 205 5.84 -20.56 -8.69
N ILE A 206 5.44 -19.80 -7.67
CA ILE A 206 4.11 -19.15 -7.56
C ILE A 206 4.29 -17.65 -7.31
N MET A 207 3.60 -16.83 -8.11
CA MET A 207 3.65 -15.37 -7.98
C MET A 207 2.81 -14.87 -6.81
N LYS A 208 3.39 -13.96 -6.02
CA LYS A 208 2.71 -13.19 -4.98
C LYS A 208 3.16 -11.72 -4.97
N PRO A 209 2.27 -10.76 -4.64
CA PRO A 209 0.82 -10.93 -4.46
C PRO A 209 0.11 -11.30 -5.78
N ASN A 210 -1.19 -11.63 -5.74
CA ASN A 210 -1.94 -11.92 -6.98
C ASN A 210 -2.34 -10.65 -7.73
N LEU A 211 -2.75 -9.59 -7.01
CA LEU A 211 -2.99 -8.25 -7.55
C LEU A 211 -2.93 -7.19 -6.43
N VAL A 212 -3.07 -5.91 -6.77
CA VAL A 212 -3.22 -4.81 -5.80
C VAL A 212 -4.59 -4.14 -5.89
N ALA A 213 -5.05 -3.61 -4.77
CA ALA A 213 -6.33 -2.89 -4.66
C ALA A 213 -6.19 -1.66 -3.73
N PRO A 214 -7.19 -0.76 -3.68
CA PRO A 214 -7.19 0.37 -2.74
C PRO A 214 -7.02 -0.10 -1.30
N GLY A 215 -5.88 0.28 -0.70
CA GLY A 215 -5.54 -0.07 0.67
C GLY A 215 -4.88 1.06 1.44
N ASN A 216 -4.85 2.28 0.90
CA ASN A 216 -4.33 3.46 1.60
C ASN A 216 -5.46 4.43 1.88
N SER A 217 -5.54 4.92 3.12
CA SER A 217 -6.48 5.97 3.53
C SER A 217 -7.95 5.63 3.20
N ILE A 218 -8.34 4.39 3.47
CA ILE A 218 -9.69 3.88 3.24
C ILE A 218 -10.60 4.28 4.40
N TRP A 219 -11.67 5.00 4.06
CA TRP A 219 -12.76 5.32 4.99
C TRP A 219 -13.73 4.14 5.10
N ALA A 220 -13.96 3.66 6.32
CA ALA A 220 -14.92 2.60 6.60
C ALA A 220 -15.59 2.79 7.97
N ALA A 221 -16.67 2.06 8.20
CA ALA A 221 -17.37 2.06 9.48
C ALA A 221 -16.43 1.62 10.61
N TRP A 222 -16.59 2.24 11.78
CA TRP A 222 -15.81 1.97 12.98
C TRP A 222 -16.74 1.89 14.19
N SER A 223 -16.37 1.07 15.16
CA SER A 223 -17.12 0.99 16.41
C SER A 223 -16.75 2.16 17.31
N THR A 224 -17.75 2.87 17.83
CA THR A 224 -17.54 3.92 18.85
C THR A 224 -16.93 3.38 20.14
N LEU A 225 -17.06 2.06 20.37
CA LEU A 225 -16.43 1.32 21.47
C LEU A 225 -15.09 0.69 21.09
N GLY A 226 -14.63 0.87 19.85
CA GLY A 226 -13.37 0.32 19.35
C GLY A 226 -12.18 0.90 20.10
N MET A 227 -11.33 0.02 20.63
CA MET A 227 -10.12 0.39 21.39
C MET A 227 -8.82 0.09 20.63
N GLU A 228 -8.89 -0.53 19.45
CA GLU A 228 -7.72 -0.96 18.67
C GLU A 228 -6.92 0.20 18.07
N SER A 229 -7.54 1.37 17.89
CA SER A 229 -6.89 2.57 17.37
C SER A 229 -7.35 3.76 18.19
N VAL A 230 -6.45 4.27 19.03
CA VAL A 230 -6.75 5.31 20.02
C VAL A 230 -7.16 6.62 19.33
N GLU A 231 -6.69 6.85 18.10
CA GLU A 231 -6.99 8.03 17.30
C GLU A 231 -8.47 8.11 16.88
N PHE A 232 -9.15 6.96 16.79
CA PHE A 232 -10.56 6.86 16.34
C PHE A 232 -11.52 6.48 17.48
N GLN A 233 -11.10 6.57 18.74
CA GLN A 233 -11.96 6.26 19.88
C GLN A 233 -13.15 7.21 19.96
N GLY A 234 -14.36 6.65 19.97
CA GLY A 234 -15.62 7.40 19.96
C GLY A 234 -16.11 7.78 18.57
N GLU A 235 -15.33 7.51 17.52
CA GLU A 235 -15.73 7.77 16.14
C GLU A 235 -16.58 6.63 15.58
N SER A 236 -17.47 6.95 14.63
CA SER A 236 -18.29 5.96 13.91
C SER A 236 -17.67 5.52 12.58
N PHE A 237 -16.61 6.21 12.16
CA PHE A 237 -15.85 5.93 10.94
C PHE A 237 -14.37 6.13 11.24
N ALA A 238 -13.53 5.34 10.57
CA ALA A 238 -12.09 5.46 10.64
C ALA A 238 -11.50 5.49 9.24
N MET A 239 -10.41 6.23 9.09
CA MET A 239 -9.56 6.17 7.91
C MET A 239 -8.34 5.31 8.21
N MET A 240 -8.22 4.17 7.55
CA MET A 240 -7.12 3.23 7.81
C MET A 240 -6.39 2.84 6.53
N SER A 241 -5.15 2.39 6.72
CA SER A 241 -4.26 1.92 5.67
C SER A 241 -3.78 0.51 5.99
N GLY A 242 -3.69 -0.34 4.97
CA GLY A 242 -3.19 -1.70 5.08
C GLY A 242 -3.68 -2.59 3.96
N THR A 243 -3.01 -3.73 3.77
CA THR A 243 -3.53 -4.82 2.93
C THR A 243 -4.85 -5.37 3.49
N SER A 244 -5.09 -5.26 4.80
CA SER A 244 -6.38 -5.53 5.46
C SER A 244 -7.54 -4.69 4.91
N MET A 245 -7.27 -3.50 4.34
CA MET A 245 -8.27 -2.66 3.69
C MET A 245 -8.38 -2.97 2.19
N ALA A 246 -7.30 -3.42 1.56
CA ALA A 246 -7.30 -3.84 0.15
C ALA A 246 -8.05 -5.18 -0.07
N ALA A 247 -7.84 -6.16 0.81
CA ALA A 247 -8.47 -7.48 0.74
C ALA A 247 -10.01 -7.46 0.66
N PRO A 248 -10.76 -6.71 1.49
CA PRO A 248 -12.22 -6.69 1.43
C PRO A 248 -12.78 -6.05 0.15
N HIS A 249 -12.05 -5.12 -0.49
CA HIS A 249 -12.45 -4.63 -1.82
C HIS A 249 -12.51 -5.78 -2.84
N ILE A 250 -11.48 -6.64 -2.82
CA ILE A 250 -11.40 -7.80 -3.72
C ILE A 250 -12.41 -8.88 -3.34
N ALA A 251 -12.65 -9.11 -2.05
CA ALA A 251 -13.71 -10.02 -1.61
C ALA A 251 -15.10 -9.58 -2.11
N GLY A 252 -15.40 -8.27 -2.03
CA GLY A 252 -16.64 -7.71 -2.57
C GLY A 252 -16.75 -7.85 -4.09
N LEU A 253 -15.67 -7.58 -4.83
CA LEU A 253 -15.64 -7.78 -6.27
C LEU A 253 -15.78 -9.25 -6.66
N ALA A 254 -15.13 -10.16 -5.93
CA ALA A 254 -15.30 -11.60 -6.12
C ALA A 254 -16.75 -12.04 -5.94
N ALA A 255 -17.46 -11.48 -4.96
CA ALA A 255 -18.89 -11.74 -4.76
C ALA A 255 -19.74 -11.22 -5.93
N LEU A 256 -19.45 -10.02 -6.46
CA LEU A 256 -20.13 -9.47 -7.64
C LEU A 256 -19.88 -10.31 -8.91
N ILE A 257 -18.65 -10.77 -9.10
CA ILE A 257 -18.32 -11.69 -10.21
C ILE A 257 -19.07 -13.01 -10.02
N LYS A 258 -19.12 -13.57 -8.81
CA LYS A 258 -19.88 -14.79 -8.52
C LYS A 258 -21.39 -14.60 -8.75
N GLN A 259 -21.93 -13.41 -8.47
CA GLN A 259 -23.31 -13.08 -8.76
C GLN A 259 -23.58 -13.05 -10.27
N LYS A 260 -22.69 -12.45 -11.06
CA LYS A 260 -22.81 -12.42 -12.54
C LYS A 260 -22.59 -13.81 -13.16
N PHE A 261 -21.65 -14.57 -12.62
CA PHE A 261 -21.28 -15.91 -13.09
C PHE A 261 -21.43 -16.95 -11.97
N PRO A 262 -22.65 -17.42 -11.67
CA PRO A 262 -22.90 -18.35 -10.56
C PRO A 262 -22.13 -19.66 -10.64
N HIS A 263 -21.75 -20.09 -11.85
CA HIS A 263 -21.02 -21.33 -12.08
C HIS A 263 -19.49 -21.20 -11.94
N PHE A 264 -18.94 -19.98 -11.86
CA PHE A 264 -17.49 -19.80 -11.75
C PHE A 264 -16.93 -20.47 -10.49
N SER A 265 -15.86 -21.22 -10.69
CA SER A 265 -15.00 -21.70 -9.63
C SER A 265 -14.26 -20.52 -8.94
N PRO A 266 -13.73 -20.69 -7.73
CA PRO A 266 -12.87 -19.68 -7.12
C PRO A 266 -11.67 -19.31 -8.00
N ALA A 267 -11.10 -20.28 -8.73
CA ALA A 267 -10.02 -20.06 -9.68
C ALA A 267 -10.45 -19.20 -10.88
N ALA A 268 -11.65 -19.44 -11.44
CA ALA A 268 -12.21 -18.62 -12.51
C ALA A 268 -12.40 -17.16 -12.09
N ILE A 269 -12.90 -16.91 -10.87
CA ILE A 269 -13.06 -15.55 -10.31
C ILE A 269 -11.69 -14.88 -10.14
N ALA A 270 -10.74 -15.59 -9.53
CA ALA A 270 -9.37 -15.12 -9.37
C ALA A 270 -8.72 -14.79 -10.72
N SER A 271 -8.98 -15.60 -11.74
CA SER A 271 -8.48 -15.39 -13.10
C SER A 271 -9.08 -14.15 -13.76
N ALA A 272 -10.40 -13.96 -13.67
CA ALA A 272 -11.08 -12.78 -14.21
C ALA A 272 -10.52 -11.48 -13.61
N LEU A 273 -10.31 -11.46 -12.29
CA LEU A 273 -9.70 -10.32 -11.59
C LEU A 273 -8.24 -10.07 -11.99
N SER A 274 -7.49 -11.15 -12.21
CA SER A 274 -6.05 -11.08 -12.50
C SER A 274 -5.78 -10.61 -13.93
N THR A 275 -6.36 -11.29 -14.92
CA THR A 275 -6.05 -11.08 -16.34
C THR A 275 -6.47 -9.70 -16.86
N THR A 276 -7.44 -9.08 -16.20
CA THR A 276 -8.01 -7.78 -16.55
C THR A 276 -7.45 -6.61 -15.74
N ALA A 277 -6.51 -6.88 -14.83
CA ALA A 277 -5.90 -5.85 -13.99
C ALA A 277 -5.10 -4.83 -14.82
N SER A 278 -5.16 -3.56 -14.42
CA SER A 278 -4.44 -2.46 -15.05
C SER A 278 -2.98 -2.42 -14.59
N LEU A 279 -2.08 -2.13 -15.52
CA LEU A 279 -0.68 -1.82 -15.24
C LEU A 279 -0.38 -0.33 -15.06
N TYR A 280 -1.37 0.50 -15.36
CA TYR A 280 -1.15 1.92 -15.59
C TYR A 280 -1.88 2.75 -14.55
N ASP A 281 -1.28 3.87 -14.22
CA ASP A 281 -1.91 4.95 -13.48
C ASP A 281 -2.92 5.72 -14.36
N LYS A 282 -3.61 6.69 -13.76
CA LYS A 282 -4.59 7.51 -14.47
C LYS A 282 -4.01 8.35 -15.62
N ASN A 283 -2.69 8.56 -15.65
CA ASN A 283 -1.99 9.23 -16.73
C ASN A 283 -1.50 8.27 -17.82
N GLY A 284 -1.80 6.97 -17.71
CA GLY A 284 -1.30 5.95 -18.64
C GLY A 284 0.18 5.62 -18.43
N SER A 285 0.79 6.10 -17.35
CA SER A 285 2.17 5.75 -16.98
C SER A 285 2.18 4.44 -16.18
N PRO A 286 3.29 3.69 -16.16
CA PRO A 286 3.39 2.48 -15.34
C PRO A 286 3.09 2.77 -13.87
N ILE A 287 2.33 1.89 -13.20
CA ILE A 287 2.14 1.97 -11.75
C ILE A 287 3.49 1.98 -11.06
N MET A 288 3.68 2.95 -10.16
CA MET A 288 4.91 3.09 -9.39
C MET A 288 4.78 2.38 -8.04
N ALA A 289 5.87 1.80 -7.55
CA ALA A 289 5.98 1.21 -6.23
C ALA A 289 6.83 2.11 -5.32
N GLN A 290 6.23 2.55 -4.22
CA GLN A 290 6.96 3.15 -3.12
C GLN A 290 7.84 2.11 -2.44
N ARG A 291 9.00 2.54 -1.95
CA ARG A 291 9.95 1.71 -1.19
C ARG A 291 10.03 2.21 0.26
N ALA A 292 10.35 1.31 1.19
CA ALA A 292 10.44 1.61 2.62
C ALA A 292 11.70 2.43 2.94
N TYR A 293 11.66 3.73 2.63
CA TYR A 293 12.69 4.72 2.97
C TYR A 293 12.08 5.88 3.75
N THR A 294 12.93 6.79 4.25
CA THR A 294 12.55 7.99 5.01
C THR A 294 11.58 8.92 4.27
N ASN A 295 11.52 8.86 2.93
CA ASN A 295 10.48 9.49 2.13
C ASN A 295 10.03 8.56 0.99
N PRO A 296 8.96 7.77 1.18
CA PRO A 296 8.50 6.81 0.18
C PRO A 296 8.06 7.42 -1.14
N ASP A 297 7.66 8.69 -1.16
CA ASP A 297 7.22 9.37 -2.39
C ASP A 297 8.36 9.90 -3.25
N LEU A 298 9.54 10.15 -2.67
CA LEU A 298 10.73 10.53 -3.43
C LEU A 298 11.43 9.31 -4.04
N ASN A 299 11.31 8.14 -3.42
CA ASN A 299 12.00 6.92 -3.83
C ASN A 299 11.01 5.88 -4.37
N GLN A 300 10.58 6.09 -5.61
CA GLN A 300 9.69 5.17 -6.33
C GLN A 300 10.41 4.52 -7.51
N SER A 301 10.04 3.28 -7.82
CA SER A 301 10.42 2.61 -9.06
C SER A 301 9.18 2.03 -9.74
N PRO A 302 9.19 1.74 -11.05
CA PRO A 302 8.10 1.02 -11.69
C PRO A 302 7.79 -0.26 -10.92
N ALA A 303 6.51 -0.52 -10.66
CA ALA A 303 6.08 -1.69 -9.91
C ALA A 303 6.41 -2.96 -10.72
N THR A 304 7.03 -3.91 -10.06
CA THR A 304 7.29 -5.24 -10.60
C THR A 304 6.09 -6.17 -10.35
N PRO A 305 6.01 -7.33 -11.02
CA PRO A 305 5.08 -8.39 -10.64
C PRO A 305 5.15 -8.80 -9.16
N PHE A 306 6.30 -8.72 -8.48
CA PHE A 306 6.38 -8.96 -7.04
C PHE A 306 5.87 -7.81 -6.17
N ASP A 307 5.68 -6.63 -6.76
CA ASP A 307 5.05 -5.49 -6.11
C ASP A 307 3.53 -5.51 -6.25
N MET A 308 3.03 -5.83 -7.45
CA MET A 308 1.61 -5.65 -7.78
C MET A 308 0.90 -6.89 -8.34
N GLY A 309 1.58 -8.03 -8.45
CA GLY A 309 1.05 -9.22 -9.11
C GLY A 309 0.66 -8.93 -10.56
N ASN A 310 -0.61 -9.15 -10.87
CA ASN A 310 -1.18 -8.87 -12.17
C ASN A 310 -1.42 -7.37 -12.45
N GLY A 311 -1.41 -6.52 -11.43
CA GLY A 311 -1.66 -5.09 -11.54
C GLY A 311 -2.73 -4.59 -10.57
N PHE A 312 -3.23 -3.39 -10.80
CA PHE A 312 -4.32 -2.80 -10.04
C PHE A 312 -5.68 -3.28 -10.55
N VAL A 313 -6.56 -3.66 -9.61
CA VAL A 313 -7.86 -4.23 -9.95
C VAL A 313 -8.69 -3.33 -10.87
N ASN A 314 -9.31 -3.95 -11.89
CA ASN A 314 -10.29 -3.29 -12.75
C ASN A 314 -11.64 -4.02 -12.63
N ALA A 315 -12.53 -3.46 -11.81
CA ALA A 315 -13.83 -4.06 -11.52
C ALA A 315 -14.71 -4.25 -12.76
N SER A 316 -14.69 -3.29 -13.69
CA SER A 316 -15.55 -3.33 -14.87
C SER A 316 -15.05 -4.38 -15.87
N SER A 317 -13.75 -4.40 -16.15
CA SER A 317 -13.17 -5.38 -17.08
C SER A 317 -13.22 -6.80 -16.51
N ALA A 318 -13.13 -6.99 -15.19
CA ALA A 318 -13.24 -8.31 -14.58
C ALA A 318 -14.64 -8.96 -14.73
N LEU A 319 -15.67 -8.19 -15.09
CA LEU A 319 -16.99 -8.72 -15.40
C LEU A 319 -17.09 -9.23 -16.84
N ASP A 320 -16.12 -8.96 -17.70
CA ASP A 320 -16.04 -9.45 -19.08
C ASP A 320 -14.59 -9.79 -19.47
N PRO A 321 -14.00 -10.84 -18.86
CA PRO A 321 -12.58 -11.13 -19.02
C PRO A 321 -12.19 -11.78 -20.36
N GLY A 322 -13.17 -12.20 -21.18
CA GLY A 322 -12.94 -12.95 -22.43
C GLY A 322 -12.51 -14.40 -22.17
N LEU A 323 -11.28 -14.58 -21.69
CA LEU A 323 -10.71 -15.89 -21.33
C LEU A 323 -10.43 -15.98 -19.83
N ILE A 324 -10.52 -17.19 -19.29
CA ILE A 324 -10.16 -17.49 -17.91
C ILE A 324 -9.23 -18.70 -17.81
N PHE A 325 -8.47 -18.72 -16.74
CA PHE A 325 -7.65 -19.83 -16.28
C PHE A 325 -8.40 -20.54 -15.16
N GLU A 326 -8.60 -21.85 -15.31
CA GLU A 326 -9.22 -22.67 -14.27
C GLU A 326 -8.23 -23.68 -13.73
N SER A 327 -8.19 -23.80 -12.41
CA SER A 327 -7.54 -24.89 -11.68
C SER A 327 -8.59 -25.57 -10.80
N THR A 328 -8.65 -26.89 -10.84
CA THR A 328 -9.61 -27.67 -10.06
C THR A 328 -9.06 -28.01 -8.68
N TYR A 329 -9.90 -28.63 -7.85
CA TYR A 329 -9.47 -29.18 -6.56
C TYR A 329 -8.37 -30.24 -6.75
N GLU A 330 -8.53 -31.09 -7.76
CA GLU A 330 -7.60 -32.15 -8.11
C GLU A 330 -6.24 -31.57 -8.53
N ASP A 331 -6.22 -30.47 -9.29
CA ASP A 331 -4.96 -29.80 -9.68
C ASP A 331 -4.19 -29.33 -8.44
N TYR A 332 -4.87 -28.69 -7.48
CA TYR A 332 -4.25 -28.25 -6.23
C TYR A 332 -3.80 -29.43 -5.36
N MET A 333 -4.57 -30.52 -5.33
CA MET A 333 -4.19 -31.71 -4.58
C MET A 333 -3.00 -32.42 -5.20
N SER A 334 -2.97 -32.53 -6.53
CA SER A 334 -1.81 -33.03 -7.29
C SER A 334 -0.55 -32.21 -7.01
N PHE A 335 -0.65 -30.88 -7.03
CA PHE A 335 0.44 -30.00 -6.64
C PHE A 335 0.88 -30.23 -5.19
N LEU A 336 -0.06 -30.18 -4.23
CA LEU A 336 0.22 -30.35 -2.81
C LEU A 336 0.92 -31.69 -2.52
N CYS A 337 0.44 -32.76 -3.13
CA CYS A 337 1.01 -34.10 -3.00
C CYS A 337 2.35 -34.28 -3.73
N GLY A 338 2.69 -33.40 -4.67
CA GLY A 338 3.99 -33.35 -5.33
C GLY A 338 5.08 -32.63 -4.53
N ILE A 339 4.71 -31.85 -3.52
CA ILE A 339 5.68 -31.20 -2.62
C ILE A 339 6.38 -32.26 -1.76
N ASN A 340 7.71 -32.24 -1.74
CA ASN A 340 8.49 -33.22 -1.00
C ASN A 340 8.16 -33.17 0.51
N GLY A 341 7.82 -34.31 1.10
CA GLY A 341 7.49 -34.42 2.53
C GLY A 341 6.11 -33.91 2.95
N SER A 342 5.27 -33.43 2.01
CA SER A 342 3.95 -32.87 2.35
C SER A 342 2.88 -33.91 2.67
N ILE A 343 3.07 -35.18 2.27
CA ILE A 343 2.04 -36.23 2.32
C ILE A 343 1.35 -36.34 3.70
N PRO A 344 2.06 -36.41 4.84
CA PRO A 344 1.39 -36.50 6.15
C PRO A 344 0.59 -35.24 6.49
N ILE A 345 1.08 -34.07 6.08
CA ILE A 345 0.45 -32.77 6.33
C ILE A 345 -0.83 -32.67 5.50
N VAL A 346 -0.78 -33.03 4.22
CA VAL A 346 -1.94 -33.06 3.32
C VAL A 346 -3.01 -34.00 3.89
N PHE A 347 -2.64 -35.22 4.28
CA PHE A 347 -3.59 -36.16 4.87
C PHE A 347 -4.22 -35.62 6.16
N ASN A 348 -3.42 -35.02 7.06
CA ASN A 348 -3.92 -34.48 8.33
C ASN A 348 -4.91 -33.32 8.14
N HIS A 349 -4.70 -32.46 7.13
CA HIS A 349 -5.57 -31.30 6.90
C HIS A 349 -6.77 -31.58 5.99
N THR A 350 -6.68 -32.57 5.09
CA THR A 350 -7.69 -32.80 4.05
C THR A 350 -8.38 -34.16 4.15
N GLY A 351 -7.79 -35.11 4.88
CA GLY A 351 -8.19 -36.52 4.90
C GLY A 351 -7.90 -37.29 3.61
N GLN A 352 -7.25 -36.66 2.62
CA GLN A 352 -7.01 -37.26 1.30
C GLN A 352 -5.68 -38.00 1.25
N ASN A 353 -5.69 -39.16 0.61
CA ASN A 353 -4.47 -39.93 0.35
C ASN A 353 -3.85 -39.48 -0.99
N CYS A 354 -2.59 -39.02 -0.93
CA CYS A 354 -1.84 -38.59 -2.11
C CYS A 354 -1.64 -39.66 -3.19
N GLN A 355 -1.79 -40.95 -2.86
CA GLN A 355 -1.74 -42.03 -3.84
C GLN A 355 -2.86 -41.95 -4.91
N LEU A 356 -3.92 -41.18 -4.66
CA LEU A 356 -5.02 -40.98 -5.59
C LEU A 356 -4.77 -39.86 -6.61
N TYR A 357 -3.69 -39.10 -6.45
CA TYR A 357 -3.40 -37.89 -7.23
C TYR A 357 -2.09 -38.02 -7.99
N ASN A 358 -1.98 -37.32 -9.11
CA ASN A 358 -0.72 -37.25 -9.84
C ASN A 358 0.25 -36.31 -9.12
N SER A 359 1.23 -36.86 -8.39
CA SER A 359 2.23 -36.10 -7.65
C SER A 359 3.38 -35.55 -8.50
N THR A 360 3.30 -35.63 -9.84
CA THR A 360 4.30 -35.00 -10.73
C THR A 360 3.99 -33.54 -11.05
N VAL A 361 2.83 -33.02 -10.66
CA VAL A 361 2.43 -31.63 -10.92
C VAL A 361 3.23 -30.70 -10.01
N THR A 362 3.99 -29.79 -10.59
CA THR A 362 4.76 -28.78 -9.86
C THR A 362 3.98 -27.47 -9.72
N ALA A 363 4.47 -26.56 -8.89
CA ALA A 363 3.89 -25.21 -8.77
C ALA A 363 3.82 -24.47 -10.12
N ALA A 364 4.84 -24.61 -10.97
CA ALA A 364 4.89 -24.00 -12.29
C ALA A 364 3.81 -24.53 -13.25
N ASP A 365 3.34 -25.76 -13.03
CA ASP A 365 2.32 -26.44 -13.86
C ASP A 365 0.89 -26.04 -13.50
N LEU A 366 0.66 -25.45 -12.32
CA LEU A 366 -0.66 -24.94 -11.95
C LEU A 366 -1.14 -23.93 -13.00
N ASN A 367 -2.40 -24.09 -13.42
CA ASN A 367 -3.01 -23.26 -14.45
C ASN A 367 -3.43 -21.89 -13.88
N LEU A 368 -2.44 -21.12 -13.44
CA LEU A 368 -2.59 -19.79 -12.84
C LEU A 368 -2.42 -18.69 -13.89
N PRO A 369 -3.06 -17.52 -13.72
CA PRO A 369 -2.93 -16.36 -14.60
C PRO A 369 -1.58 -15.61 -14.40
N SER A 370 -0.51 -16.33 -14.10
CA SER A 370 0.85 -15.82 -13.93
C SER A 370 1.84 -16.99 -14.06
N ILE A 371 3.09 -16.70 -14.42
CA ILE A 371 4.14 -17.71 -14.50
C ILE A 371 5.34 -17.22 -13.70
N THR A 372 5.76 -18.00 -12.71
CA THR A 372 7.00 -17.79 -11.97
C THR A 372 7.88 -19.02 -12.14
N ILE A 373 9.15 -18.79 -12.49
CA ILE A 373 10.19 -19.82 -12.47
C ILE A 373 11.31 -19.30 -11.56
N ALA A 374 11.27 -19.72 -10.30
CA ALA A 374 12.20 -19.34 -9.26
C ALA A 374 13.62 -19.88 -9.50
N ARG A 375 13.76 -20.90 -10.34
CA ARG A 375 15.05 -21.42 -10.78
C ARG A 375 14.97 -22.02 -12.17
N LEU A 376 15.28 -21.20 -13.18
CA LEU A 376 15.42 -21.68 -14.55
C LEU A 376 16.84 -22.21 -14.77
N ASN A 377 16.95 -23.51 -15.05
CA ASN A 377 18.18 -24.15 -15.50
C ASN A 377 17.98 -24.70 -16.92
N ARG A 378 18.77 -24.20 -17.88
CA ARG A 378 18.65 -24.50 -19.32
C ARG A 378 17.29 -24.13 -19.91
N SER A 379 16.34 -25.06 -19.96
CA SER A 379 15.06 -24.87 -20.65
C SER A 379 13.92 -25.48 -19.86
N GLN A 380 12.79 -24.79 -19.83
CA GLN A 380 11.55 -25.27 -19.22
C GLN A 380 10.38 -24.85 -20.09
N THR A 381 9.41 -25.75 -20.29
CA THR A 381 8.16 -25.45 -20.97
C THR A 381 7.00 -25.64 -20.00
N VAL A 382 6.12 -24.65 -19.92
CA VAL A 382 4.91 -24.70 -19.10
C VAL A 382 3.68 -24.55 -19.99
N GLY A 383 2.66 -25.35 -19.71
CA GLY A 383 1.35 -25.27 -20.36
C GLY A 383 0.40 -24.35 -19.60
N ARG A 384 -0.42 -23.59 -20.32
CA ARG A 384 -1.54 -22.82 -19.76
C ARG A 384 -2.79 -23.06 -20.56
N SER A 385 -3.86 -23.48 -19.89
CA SER A 385 -5.15 -23.79 -20.50
C SER A 385 -6.13 -22.65 -20.26
N LEU A 386 -6.62 -22.06 -21.35
CA LEU A 386 -7.54 -20.94 -21.36
C LEU A 386 -8.92 -21.45 -21.76
N THR A 387 -9.96 -21.09 -21.01
CA THR A 387 -11.37 -21.33 -21.38
C THR A 387 -11.99 -20.02 -21.87
N ASN A 388 -12.64 -20.03 -23.02
CA ASN A 388 -13.41 -18.86 -23.49
C ASN A 388 -14.79 -18.81 -22.83
N ILE A 389 -15.09 -17.71 -22.14
CA ILE A 389 -16.39 -17.49 -21.49
C ILE A 389 -17.22 -16.39 -22.17
N ALA A 390 -16.66 -15.74 -23.18
CA ALA A 390 -17.32 -14.72 -23.99
C ALA A 390 -17.79 -15.32 -25.33
N GLY A 391 -17.98 -14.48 -26.34
CA GLY A 391 -18.31 -14.90 -27.69
C GLY A 391 -17.12 -15.53 -28.43
N ASN A 392 -17.40 -16.09 -29.62
CA ASN A 392 -16.36 -16.59 -30.52
C ASN A 392 -15.38 -15.48 -30.88
N GLU A 393 -14.08 -15.72 -30.71
CA GLU A 393 -13.07 -14.67 -30.88
C GLU A 393 -11.73 -15.24 -31.36
N SER A 394 -10.95 -14.40 -32.03
CA SER A 394 -9.58 -14.71 -32.42
C SER A 394 -8.59 -13.86 -31.62
N TYR A 395 -7.58 -14.53 -31.07
CA TYR A 395 -6.55 -13.92 -30.24
C TYR A 395 -5.21 -13.92 -30.95
N ARG A 396 -4.49 -12.81 -30.80
CA ARG A 396 -3.06 -12.69 -31.10
C ARG A 396 -2.28 -12.70 -29.79
N VAL A 397 -1.21 -13.48 -29.76
CA VAL A 397 -0.32 -13.59 -28.61
C VAL A 397 0.94 -12.75 -28.86
N ASP A 398 1.21 -11.83 -27.96
CA ASP A 398 2.45 -11.03 -27.92
C ASP A 398 3.15 -11.25 -26.59
N TRP A 399 4.47 -11.00 -26.54
CA TRP A 399 5.18 -11.11 -25.27
C TRP A 399 6.45 -10.27 -25.20
N THR A 400 6.83 -9.98 -23.96
CA THR A 400 8.13 -9.42 -23.58
C THR A 400 8.84 -10.42 -22.69
N ALA A 401 9.98 -10.94 -23.14
CA ALA A 401 10.74 -11.93 -22.38
C ALA A 401 11.41 -11.30 -21.15
N PRO A 402 11.49 -12.02 -20.01
CA PRO A 402 12.31 -11.61 -18.88
C PRO A 402 13.79 -11.46 -19.28
N PHE A 403 14.51 -10.52 -18.65
CA PHE A 403 15.94 -10.34 -18.87
C PHE A 403 16.71 -11.65 -18.62
N GLY A 404 17.69 -11.95 -19.49
CA GLY A 404 18.48 -13.19 -19.41
C GLY A 404 17.77 -14.45 -19.92
N VAL A 405 16.55 -14.32 -20.48
CA VAL A 405 15.74 -15.45 -20.95
C VAL A 405 15.28 -15.23 -22.39
N SER A 406 15.42 -16.25 -23.24
CA SER A 406 14.73 -16.34 -24.53
C SER A 406 13.40 -17.05 -24.35
N MET A 407 12.32 -16.50 -24.88
CA MET A 407 10.96 -17.02 -24.68
C MET A 407 10.21 -17.19 -26.00
N ASN A 408 9.45 -18.28 -26.10
CA ASN A 408 8.55 -18.55 -27.21
C ASN A 408 7.17 -19.02 -26.69
N VAL A 409 6.09 -18.56 -27.31
CA VAL A 409 4.72 -18.95 -26.97
C VAL A 409 4.03 -19.54 -28.20
N THR A 410 3.40 -20.71 -28.04
CA THR A 410 2.70 -21.40 -29.12
C THR A 410 1.29 -21.84 -28.71
N PRO A 411 0.26 -21.66 -29.56
CA PRO A 411 0.28 -20.93 -30.84
C PRO A 411 0.38 -19.40 -30.66
N ALA A 412 0.91 -18.70 -31.66
CA ALA A 412 0.98 -17.22 -31.67
C ALA A 412 -0.36 -16.55 -32.06
N HIS A 413 -1.25 -17.31 -32.70
CA HIS A 413 -2.59 -16.89 -33.08
C HIS A 413 -3.54 -18.08 -32.98
N PHE A 414 -4.75 -17.86 -32.48
CA PHE A 414 -5.76 -18.92 -32.43
C PHE A 414 -7.18 -18.34 -32.44
N PHE A 415 -8.11 -19.15 -32.94
CA PHE A 415 -9.55 -18.93 -32.79
C PHE A 415 -10.06 -19.84 -31.68
N ILE A 416 -10.97 -19.33 -30.85
CA ILE A 416 -11.59 -20.10 -29.77
C ILE A 416 -13.08 -19.79 -29.72
N ALA A 417 -13.92 -20.82 -29.85
CA ALA A 417 -15.36 -20.69 -29.72
C ALA A 417 -15.77 -20.56 -28.24
N MET A 418 -16.96 -20.03 -27.97
CA MET A 418 -17.51 -19.97 -26.62
C MET A 418 -17.52 -21.35 -25.95
N GLY A 419 -17.02 -21.44 -24.73
CA GLY A 419 -16.95 -22.68 -23.94
C GLY A 419 -15.78 -23.61 -24.28
N GLU A 420 -15.09 -23.38 -25.40
CA GLU A 420 -13.93 -24.18 -25.78
C GLU A 420 -12.68 -23.80 -24.98
N LYS A 421 -11.68 -24.68 -25.05
CA LYS A 421 -10.38 -24.50 -24.40
C LYS A 421 -9.25 -24.39 -25.42
N GLN A 422 -8.28 -23.52 -25.14
CA GLN A 422 -7.01 -23.43 -25.88
C GLN A 422 -5.84 -23.58 -24.91
N VAL A 423 -4.88 -24.44 -25.27
CA VAL A 423 -3.61 -24.55 -24.53
C VAL A 423 -2.55 -23.69 -25.19
N LEU A 424 -1.88 -22.87 -24.39
CA LEU A 424 -0.63 -22.18 -24.73
C LEU A 424 0.54 -22.95 -24.13
N ASN A 425 1.55 -23.24 -24.96
CA ASN A 425 2.83 -23.77 -24.50
C ASN A 425 3.86 -22.64 -24.50
N ILE A 426 4.41 -22.33 -23.33
CA ILE A 426 5.38 -21.27 -23.11
C ILE A 426 6.73 -21.92 -22.80
N THR A 427 7.70 -21.73 -23.67
CA THR A 427 9.06 -22.26 -23.51
C THR A 427 10.00 -21.14 -23.11
N PHE A 428 10.73 -21.34 -22.02
CA PHE A 428 11.78 -20.46 -21.49
C PHE A 428 13.13 -21.11 -21.70
N ASN A 429 14.10 -20.37 -22.23
CA ASN A 429 15.49 -20.79 -22.40
C ASN A 429 16.41 -19.80 -21.69
N ALA A 430 17.19 -20.28 -20.73
CA ALA A 430 18.20 -19.51 -20.02
C ALA A 430 19.33 -19.09 -20.97
N MET A 431 19.60 -17.79 -21.05
CA MET A 431 20.64 -17.21 -21.90
C MET A 431 21.79 -16.64 -21.06
N THR A 432 21.49 -16.04 -19.91
CA THR A 432 22.48 -15.37 -19.07
C THR A 432 22.16 -15.64 -17.61
N ASN A 433 23.18 -16.03 -16.84
CA ASN A 433 23.05 -16.30 -15.42
C ASN A 433 22.75 -15.01 -14.66
N ASP A 434 21.71 -15.01 -13.82
CA ASP A 434 21.33 -13.86 -13.00
C ASP A 434 20.68 -14.36 -11.70
N SER A 435 21.23 -13.93 -10.56
CA SER A 435 20.72 -14.29 -9.24
C SER A 435 19.49 -13.46 -8.82
N THR A 436 19.13 -12.44 -9.60
CA THR A 436 17.97 -11.59 -9.36
C THR A 436 16.77 -12.00 -10.23
N ALA A 437 15.57 -11.70 -9.75
CA ALA A 437 14.36 -11.95 -10.52
C ALA A 437 14.24 -10.94 -11.67
N SER A 438 14.06 -11.46 -12.87
CA SER A 438 13.72 -10.68 -14.05
C SER A 438 12.26 -10.88 -14.42
N PHE A 439 11.67 -9.88 -15.08
CA PHE A 439 10.23 -9.82 -15.32
C PHE A 439 9.89 -9.66 -16.79
N GLY A 440 8.79 -10.27 -17.19
CA GLY A 440 8.26 -10.22 -18.54
C GLY A 440 6.73 -10.31 -18.53
N ARG A 441 6.12 -10.40 -19.71
CA ARG A 441 4.67 -10.48 -19.87
C ARG A 441 4.27 -11.20 -21.14
N ILE A 442 3.11 -11.85 -21.10
CA ILE A 442 2.39 -12.31 -22.28
C ILE A 442 1.08 -11.50 -22.36
N GLY A 443 0.83 -10.91 -23.52
CA GLY A 443 -0.40 -10.23 -23.87
C GLY A 443 -1.23 -11.08 -24.83
N LEU A 444 -2.54 -11.15 -24.59
CA LEU A 444 -3.51 -11.79 -25.47
C LEU A 444 -4.50 -10.72 -25.92
N VAL A 445 -4.40 -10.34 -27.19
CA VAL A 445 -5.25 -9.30 -27.78
C VAL A 445 -6.28 -9.96 -28.69
N GLY A 446 -7.53 -9.92 -28.25
CA GLY A 446 -8.69 -10.42 -28.98
C GLY A 446 -9.27 -9.38 -29.93
N ASN A 447 -9.76 -9.82 -31.09
CA ASN A 447 -10.40 -8.92 -32.07
C ASN A 447 -11.79 -8.42 -31.65
N GLY A 448 -12.36 -8.96 -30.57
CA GLY A 448 -13.57 -8.48 -29.89
C GLY A 448 -13.28 -7.41 -28.84
N GLY A 449 -12.01 -7.02 -28.63
CA GLY A 449 -11.61 -5.97 -27.70
C GLY A 449 -11.11 -6.47 -26.34
N HIS A 450 -11.14 -7.78 -26.10
CA HIS A 450 -10.53 -8.35 -24.89
C HIS A 450 -9.02 -8.23 -24.93
N ASN A 451 -8.43 -7.83 -23.80
CA ASN A 451 -6.99 -7.70 -23.64
C ASN A 451 -6.58 -8.30 -22.30
N LEU A 452 -5.94 -9.46 -22.34
CA LEU A 452 -5.49 -10.16 -21.15
C LEU A 452 -3.99 -10.03 -21.00
N ASN A 453 -3.55 -9.96 -19.75
CA ASN A 453 -2.14 -9.91 -19.45
C ASN A 453 -1.75 -10.99 -18.45
N ILE A 454 -0.61 -11.63 -18.71
CA ILE A 454 -0.05 -12.69 -17.87
C ILE A 454 1.37 -12.26 -17.48
N PRO A 455 1.61 -11.84 -16.22
CA PRO A 455 2.93 -11.47 -15.75
C PRO A 455 3.84 -12.70 -15.63
N LEU A 456 5.13 -12.47 -15.89
CA LEU A 456 6.18 -13.47 -15.81
C LEU A 456 7.25 -13.01 -14.82
N SER A 457 7.80 -13.96 -14.05
CA SER A 457 9.00 -13.76 -13.23
C SER A 457 9.94 -14.95 -13.40
N VAL A 458 11.21 -14.72 -13.65
CA VAL A 458 12.22 -15.78 -13.82
C VAL A 458 13.50 -15.41 -13.09
N ILE A 459 14.12 -16.38 -12.41
CA ILE A 459 15.50 -16.27 -11.91
C ILE A 459 16.34 -17.32 -12.64
N VAL A 460 17.41 -16.90 -13.32
CA VAL A 460 18.22 -17.79 -14.15
C VAL A 460 19.44 -18.26 -13.37
N LYS A 461 19.52 -19.58 -13.09
CA LYS A 461 20.67 -20.19 -12.42
C LYS A 461 21.31 -21.24 -13.33
N LEU A 462 22.31 -20.80 -14.10
CA LEU A 462 23.15 -21.69 -14.93
C LEU A 462 24.20 -22.33 -14.02
N TYR A 463 24.16 -23.66 -13.89
CA TYR A 463 25.20 -24.47 -13.25
C TYR A 463 26.07 -25.13 -14.31
#